data_AF-A0A3B8W737-F1
#
_entry.id   AF-A0A3B8W737-F1
#
_cell.length_a   1.000
_cell.length_b   1.000
_cell.length_c   1.000
_cell.angle_alpha   90.00
_cell.angle_beta   90.00
_cell.angle_gamma   90.00
#
_symmetry.space_group_name_H-M   'P 1'
#
loop_
_entity.id
_entity.type
_entity.pdbx_description
1 polymer ?
#
loop_
_entity_poly.entity_id
_entity_poly.type
_entity_poly.pdbx_seq_one_letter_code
_entity_poly.pdbx_strand_id
1 'polypeptide(L)' 'GNRMVDMQLTNQKLVNRGVRMLMQELQVDEAEAERLLALHGSVRHVLDAHRG' A
#
# COMPACT_ATOMS: atom_id res chain seq x y z
N GLY A 1 -18.17 -1.79 23.50
CA GLY A 1 -18.58 -1.91 22.09
C GLY A 1 -17.55 -1.21 21.24
N ASN A 2 -16.59 -1.96 20.67
CA ASN A 2 -15.60 -1.39 19.77
C ASN A 2 -16.16 -1.42 18.36
N ARG A 3 -16.72 -0.27 17.96
CA ARG A 3 -17.33 -0.07 16.66
C ARG A 3 -16.22 0.01 15.61
N MET A 4 -16.49 -0.57 14.45
CA MET A 4 -15.70 -0.64 13.21
C MET A 4 -15.06 0.69 12.71
N VAL A 5 -15.21 1.80 13.43
CA VAL A 5 -14.57 3.10 13.16
C VAL A 5 -13.05 3.01 13.33
N ASP A 6 -12.56 2.29 14.36
CA ASP A 6 -11.12 2.06 14.55
C ASP A 6 -10.51 1.21 13.42
N MET A 7 -11.32 0.35 12.80
CA MET A 7 -10.88 -0.54 11.73
C MET A 7 -10.71 0.20 10.40
N GLN A 8 -11.55 1.19 10.09
CA GLN A 8 -11.34 2.06 8.91
C GLN A 8 -10.05 2.88 9.02
N LEU A 9 -9.77 3.43 10.20
CA LEU A 9 -8.48 4.09 10.49
C LEU A 9 -7.30 3.10 10.42
N THR A 10 -7.52 1.84 10.80
CA THR A 10 -6.52 0.76 10.66
C THR A 10 -6.24 0.42 9.20
N ASN A 11 -7.26 0.42 8.34
CA ASN A 11 -7.08 0.20 6.90
C ASN A 11 -6.24 1.31 6.27
N GLN A 12 -6.49 2.58 6.61
CA GLN A 12 -5.64 3.68 6.13
C GLN A 12 -4.19 3.53 6.60
N LYS A 13 -3.96 3.10 7.86
CA LYS A 13 -2.60 2.83 8.36
C LYS A 13 -1.91 1.69 7.59
N LEU A 14 -2.65 0.65 7.22
CA LEU A 14 -2.12 -0.47 6.42
C LEU A 14 -1.78 -0.02 4.99
N VAL A 15 -2.63 0.79 4.38
CA VAL A 15 -2.38 1.40 3.05
C VAL A 15 -1.12 2.26 3.10
N ASN A 16 -1.01 3.19 4.05
CA ASN A 16 0.17 4.05 4.18
C ASN A 16 1.45 3.24 4.44
N ARG A 17 1.36 2.14 5.18
CA ARG A 17 2.49 1.21 5.38
C ARG A 17 2.88 0.50 4.09
N GLY A 18 1.91 0.10 3.28
CA GLY A 18 2.14 -0.49 1.97
C GLY A 18 2.84 0.47 1.00
N VAL A 19 2.37 1.72 0.94
CA VAL A 19 2.98 2.80 0.15
C VAL A 19 4.44 3.00 0.53
N ARG A 20 4.75 3.12 1.84
CA ARG A 20 6.14 3.26 2.31
C ARG A 20 7.03 2.06 1.96
N MET A 21 6.49 0.85 2.01
CA MET A 21 7.22 -0.35 1.58
C MET A 21 7.58 -0.26 0.09
N LEU A 22 6.63 0.11 -0.76
CA LEU A 22 6.86 0.24 -2.20
C LEU A 22 7.87 1.35 -2.53
N MET A 23 7.79 2.50 -1.86
CA MET A 23 8.77 3.58 -2.02
C MET A 23 10.20 3.10 -1.70
N GLN A 24 10.37 2.32 -0.63
CA GLN A 24 11.69 1.81 -0.24
C GLN A 24 12.23 0.76 -1.20
N GLU A 25 11.39 -0.19 -1.60
CA GLU A 25 11.78 -1.32 -2.46
C GLU A 25 11.98 -0.92 -3.92
N LEU A 26 11.13 -0.03 -4.44
CA LEU A 26 11.13 0.37 -5.85
C LEU A 26 11.81 1.72 -6.09
N GLN A 27 12.22 2.43 -5.03
CA GLN A 27 12.82 3.78 -5.10
C GLN A 27 11.92 4.78 -5.85
N VAL A 28 10.60 4.64 -5.70
CA VAL A 28 9.59 5.52 -6.30
C VAL A 28 9.06 6.54 -5.29
N ASP A 29 8.44 7.61 -5.79
CA ASP A 29 7.76 8.58 -4.92
C ASP A 29 6.44 8.04 -4.35
N GLU A 30 5.88 8.77 -3.39
CA GLU A 30 4.65 8.40 -2.70
C GLU A 30 3.45 8.31 -3.66
N ALA A 31 3.35 9.24 -4.60
CA ALA A 31 2.26 9.28 -5.56
C ALA A 31 2.27 8.05 -6.49
N GLU A 32 3.45 7.63 -6.93
CA GLU A 32 3.62 6.44 -7.75
C GLU A 32 3.38 5.16 -6.94
N ALA A 33 3.91 5.08 -5.72
CA ALA A 33 3.63 3.95 -4.83
C ALA A 33 2.13 3.81 -4.52
N GLU A 34 1.40 4.91 -4.31
CA GLU A 34 -0.05 4.92 -4.14
C GLU A 34 -0.78 4.42 -5.39
N ARG A 35 -0.39 4.92 -6.57
CA ARG A 35 -0.97 4.48 -7.85
C ARG A 35 -0.75 2.99 -8.08
N LEU A 36 0.47 2.50 -7.86
CA LEU A 36 0.80 1.07 -8.00
C LEU A 36 0.00 0.22 -7.00
N LEU A 37 -0.07 0.65 -5.73
CA LEU A 37 -0.81 -0.10 -4.72
C LEU A 37 -2.32 -0.13 -5.02
N ALA A 38 -2.89 0.97 -5.52
CA ALA A 38 -4.28 1.03 -5.93
C ALA A 38 -4.55 0.17 -7.17
N LEU A 39 -3.63 0.16 -8.14
CA LEU A 39 -3.75 -0.61 -9.38
C LEU A 39 -3.67 -2.13 -9.14
N HIS A 40 -2.74 -2.57 -8.29
CA HIS A 40 -2.47 -4.00 -8.07
C HIS A 40 -3.16 -4.57 -6.82
N GLY A 41 -3.70 -3.71 -5.94
CA GLY A 41 -4.47 -4.06 -4.76
C GLY A 41 -3.67 -4.59 -3.56
N SER A 42 -2.40 -4.99 -3.76
CA SER A 42 -1.51 -5.39 -2.67
C SER A 42 -0.04 -5.15 -3.02
N VAL A 43 0.78 -4.89 -2.00
CA VAL A 43 2.25 -4.72 -2.16
C VAL A 43 2.87 -5.93 -2.86
N ARG A 44 2.41 -7.14 -2.55
CA ARG A 44 2.93 -8.37 -3.15
C ARG A 44 2.69 -8.40 -4.66
N HIS A 45 1.48 -8.09 -5.10
CA HIS A 45 1.16 -8.03 -6.52
C HIS A 45 1.96 -6.96 -7.27
N VAL A 46 2.23 -5.81 -6.64
CA VAL A 46 3.11 -4.79 -7.25
C VAL A 46 4.52 -5.34 -7.43
N LEU A 47 5.10 -5.95 -6.39
CA LEU A 47 6.45 -6.51 -6.46
C LEU A 47 6.55 -7.68 -7.45
N ASP A 48 5.53 -8.53 -7.53
CA ASP A 48 5.46 -9.63 -8.49
C ASP A 48 5.37 -9.11 -9.93
N ALA A 49 4.57 -8.06 -10.16
CA ALA A 49 4.44 -7.42 -11.47
C ALA A 49 5.72 -6.67 -11.90
N HIS A 50 6.52 -6.17 -10.95
CA HIS A 50 7.76 -5.46 -11.24
C HIS A 50 8.97 -6.38 -11.46
N ARG A 51 8.90 -7.63 -10.98
CA ARG A 51 9.95 -8.66 -11.17
C ARG A 51 9.72 -9.52 -12.42
N GLY A 52 8.60 -9.34 -13.11
CA GLY A 52 8.23 -10.05 -14.34
C GLY A 52 8.85 -9.43 -15.58
#